data_AF-A0A927T747-F1
#
_entry.id   AF-A0A927T747-F1
#
_cell.length_a   1.000
_cell.length_b   1.000
_cell.length_c   1.000
_cell.angle_alpha   90.00
_cell.angle_beta   90.00
_cell.angle_gamma   90.00
#
_symmetry.space_group_name_H-M   'P 1'
#
loop_
_entity.id
_entity.type
_entity.pdbx_description
1 polymer ?
#
loop_
_entity_poly.entity_id
_entity_poly.type
_entity_poly.pdbx_seq_one_letter_code
_entity_poly.pdbx_strand_id
1 'polypeptide(L)'
;MHTLEPKVTAKVDELVVAIRESETYQKFVEMQKKLDAEPELRDQVDEFRMKNFEMQQNFQGDELLQRIEEFTDSYAWLRENPLVDQYLSAELAFCRLIQDVGDELTDQLRF
;
A
#
# COMPACT_ATOMS: atom_id res chain seq x y z
N MET A 1 -19.62 4.56 14.93
CA MET A 1 -18.52 5.27 14.23
C MET A 1 -17.62 5.84 15.32
N HIS A 2 -16.44 5.24 15.54
CA HIS A 2 -15.49 5.76 16.52
C HIS A 2 -14.78 6.95 15.87
N THR A 3 -14.94 8.14 16.41
CA THR A 3 -14.29 9.35 15.89
C THR A 3 -13.06 9.62 16.74
N LEU A 4 -11.92 9.86 16.09
CA LEU A 4 -10.68 10.24 16.77
C LEU A 4 -10.87 11.56 17.54
N GLU A 5 -10.15 11.72 18.65
CA GLU A 5 -10.17 12.96 19.42
C GLU A 5 -9.71 14.14 18.55
N PRO A 6 -10.31 15.34 18.66
CA PRO A 6 -10.01 16.46 17.77
C PRO A 6 -8.52 16.82 17.66
N LYS A 7 -7.78 16.68 18.77
CA LYS A 7 -6.33 16.92 18.79
C LYS A 7 -5.54 15.86 18.01
N VAL A 8 -5.97 14.60 18.10
CA VAL A 8 -5.36 13.48 17.37
C VAL A 8 -5.67 13.62 15.89
N THR A 9 -6.92 13.96 15.53
CA THR A 9 -7.32 14.23 14.14
C THR A 9 -6.46 15.30 13.49
N ALA A 10 -6.22 16.43 14.16
CA ALA A 10 -5.39 17.50 13.60
C ALA A 10 -3.94 17.04 13.32
N LYS A 11 -3.38 16.17 14.16
CA LYS A 11 -2.02 15.62 13.93
C LYS A 11 -1.99 14.55 12.86
N VAL A 12 -3.04 13.76 12.74
CA VAL A 12 -3.21 12.85 11.61
C VAL A 12 -3.31 13.64 10.30
N ASP A 13 -4.04 14.76 10.27
CA ASP A 13 -4.13 15.61 9.07
C ASP A 13 -2.77 16.18 8.67
N GLU A 14 -1.97 16.67 9.63
CA GLU A 14 -0.59 17.13 9.38
C GLU A 14 0.30 16.00 8.83
N LEU A 15 0.19 14.81 9.40
CA LEU A 15 0.94 13.62 8.95
C LEU A 15 0.52 13.18 7.54
N VAL A 16 -0.77 13.22 7.23
CA VAL A 16 -1.28 12.92 5.89
C VAL A 16 -0.74 13.91 4.86
N VAL A 17 -0.66 15.21 5.20
CA VAL A 17 -0.02 16.21 4.32
C VAL A 17 1.45 15.88 4.10
N ALA A 18 2.21 15.58 5.16
CA ALA A 18 3.61 15.22 5.05
C ALA A 18 3.83 13.95 4.20
N ILE A 19 2.99 12.93 4.37
CA ILE A 19 3.02 11.72 3.55
C ILE A 19 2.74 12.06 2.09
N ARG A 20 1.77 12.93 1.80
CA ARG A 20 1.45 13.37 0.43
C ARG A 20 2.59 14.14 -0.24
N GLU A 21 3.36 14.89 0.54
CA GLU A 21 4.52 15.62 0.07
C GLU A 21 5.77 14.72 -0.07
N SER A 22 5.76 13.51 0.49
CA SER A 22 6.86 12.56 0.37
C SER A 22 7.09 12.12 -1.08
N GLU A 23 8.36 11.92 -1.45
CA GLU A 23 8.72 11.37 -2.76
C GLU A 23 8.08 10.00 -3.00
N THR A 24 7.93 9.19 -1.96
CA THR A 24 7.34 7.85 -2.02
C THR A 24 5.89 7.93 -2.51
N TYR A 25 5.07 8.80 -1.92
CA TYR A 25 3.68 8.98 -2.34
C TYR A 25 3.59 9.60 -3.72
N GLN A 26 4.40 10.60 -4.04
CA GLN A 26 4.39 11.25 -5.36
C GLN A 26 4.74 10.27 -6.47
N LYS A 27 5.77 9.43 -6.28
CA LYS A 27 6.15 8.37 -7.22
C LYS A 27 5.03 7.35 -7.39
N PHE A 28 4.38 6.94 -6.29
CA PHE A 28 3.22 6.05 -6.35
C PHE A 28 2.08 6.66 -7.19
N VAL A 29 1.71 7.92 -6.95
CA VAL A 29 0.65 8.61 -7.71
C VAL A 29 1.02 8.79 -9.18
N GLU A 30 2.29 9.08 -9.49
CA GLU A 30 2.76 9.18 -10.87
C GLU A 30 2.63 7.83 -11.60
N MET A 31 3.08 6.75 -10.96
CA MET A 31 2.97 5.41 -11.54
C MET A 31 1.52 4.96 -11.67
N GLN A 32 0.66 5.31 -10.71
CA GLN A 32 -0.77 5.06 -10.79
C GLN A 32 -1.40 5.74 -12.01
N LYS A 33 -1.07 7.01 -12.27
CA LYS A 33 -1.55 7.73 -13.46
C LYS A 33 -1.07 7.11 -14.77
N LYS A 34 0.17 6.61 -14.81
CA LYS A 34 0.68 5.91 -15.99
C LYS A 34 -0.02 4.57 -16.20
N LEU A 35 -0.34 3.86 -15.12
CA LEU A 35 -1.11 2.62 -15.17
C LEU A 35 -2.58 2.87 -15.57
N ASP A 36 -3.20 3.96 -15.11
CA ASP A 36 -4.55 4.38 -15.49
C ASP A 36 -4.69 4.68 -16.99
N ALA A 37 -3.59 4.99 -17.68
CA ALA A 37 -3.57 5.18 -19.13
C ALA A 37 -3.64 3.84 -19.91
N GLU A 38 -3.42 2.71 -19.24
CA GLU A 38 -3.41 1.36 -19.80
C GLU A 38 -4.52 0.50 -19.16
N PRO A 39 -5.76 0.55 -19.67
CA PRO A 39 -6.93 -0.05 -19.01
C PRO A 39 -6.81 -1.57 -18.82
N GLU A 40 -6.18 -2.30 -19.75
CA GLU A 40 -5.96 -3.75 -19.62
C GLU A 40 -5.04 -4.11 -18.45
N LEU A 41 -4.01 -3.29 -18.19
CA LEU A 41 -3.10 -3.48 -17.06
C LEU A 41 -3.76 -3.02 -15.75
N ARG A 42 -4.56 -1.96 -15.82
CA ARG A 42 -5.31 -1.45 -14.66
C ARG A 42 -6.26 -2.50 -14.11
N ASP A 43 -7.01 -3.19 -14.97
CA ASP A 43 -7.93 -4.25 -14.57
C ASP A 43 -7.20 -5.41 -13.86
N GLN A 44 -6.03 -5.80 -14.37
CA GLN A 44 -5.24 -6.88 -13.77
C GLN A 44 -4.65 -6.47 -12.41
N VAL A 45 -4.20 -5.22 -12.27
CA VAL A 45 -3.73 -4.68 -10.99
C VAL A 45 -4.88 -4.50 -10.01
N ASP A 46 -6.07 -4.08 -10.45
CA ASP A 46 -7.22 -3.95 -9.56
C ASP A 46 -7.70 -5.33 -9.05
N GLU A 47 -7.68 -6.36 -9.89
CA GLU A 47 -7.93 -7.74 -9.46
C GLU A 47 -6.87 -8.19 -8.43
N PHE A 48 -5.60 -7.83 -8.66
CA PHE A 48 -4.53 -8.09 -7.71
C PHE A 48 -4.78 -7.41 -6.35
N ARG A 49 -5.14 -6.12 -6.36
CA ARG A 49 -5.41 -5.35 -5.15
C ARG A 49 -6.60 -5.88 -4.37
N MET A 50 -7.67 -6.28 -5.07
CA MET A 50 -8.86 -6.86 -4.46
C MET A 50 -8.53 -8.16 -3.72
N LYS A 51 -7.79 -9.07 -4.37
CA LYS A 51 -7.36 -10.33 -3.76
C LYS A 51 -6.39 -10.10 -2.59
N ASN A 52 -5.49 -9.12 -2.70
CA ASN A 52 -4.59 -8.75 -1.61
C ASN A 52 -5.36 -8.19 -0.40
N PHE A 53 -6.40 -7.38 -0.63
CA PHE A 53 -7.26 -6.86 0.42
C PHE A 53 -8.07 -7.98 1.09
N GLU A 54 -8.70 -8.88 0.33
CA GLU A 54 -9.39 -10.05 0.88
C GLU A 54 -8.44 -10.91 1.72
N MET A 55 -7.19 -11.07 1.28
CA MET A 55 -6.18 -11.82 2.01
C MET A 55 -5.84 -11.14 3.35
N GLN A 56 -5.61 -9.82 3.36
CA GLN A 56 -5.37 -9.06 4.58
C GLN A 56 -6.57 -9.05 5.55
N GLN A 57 -7.80 -9.20 5.06
CA GLN A 57 -8.97 -9.31 5.92
C GLN A 57 -9.14 -10.71 6.53
N ASN A 58 -8.74 -11.76 5.81
CA ASN A 58 -8.99 -13.14 6.19
C ASN A 58 -7.81 -13.79 6.93
N PHE A 59 -6.60 -13.24 6.82
CA PHE A 59 -5.38 -13.80 7.42
C PHE A 59 -4.64 -12.77 8.28
N GLN A 60 -3.91 -13.23 9.30
CA GLN A 60 -3.12 -12.40 10.21
C GLN A 60 -1.76 -13.06 10.52
N GLY A 61 -0.77 -12.25 10.91
CA GLY A 61 0.55 -12.74 11.32
C GLY A 61 1.31 -13.49 10.21
N ASP A 62 2.04 -14.54 10.57
CA ASP A 62 2.93 -15.27 9.64
C ASP A 62 2.17 -15.93 8.47
N GLU A 63 0.89 -16.31 8.67
CA GLU A 63 0.05 -16.88 7.60
C GLU A 63 -0.28 -15.85 6.52
N LEU A 64 -0.48 -14.58 6.91
CA LEU A 64 -0.68 -13.48 5.97
C LEU A 64 0.58 -13.24 5.13
N LEU A 65 1.76 -13.25 5.75
CA LEU A 65 3.04 -13.06 5.05
C LEU A 65 3.29 -14.16 4.01
N GLN A 66 3.07 -15.42 4.38
CA GLN A 66 3.22 -16.55 3.45
C GLN A 66 2.24 -16.44 2.26
N ARG A 67 0.99 -16.07 2.52
CA ARG A 67 -0.01 -15.92 1.46
C ARG A 67 0.28 -14.72 0.56
N ILE A 68 0.81 -13.63 1.11
CA ILE A 68 1.27 -12.48 0.32
C ILE A 68 2.45 -12.86 -0.57
N GLU A 69 3.39 -13.68 -0.10
CA GLU A 69 4.50 -14.19 -0.92
C GLU A 69 4.01 -15.09 -2.07
N GLU A 70 3.18 -16.10 -1.77
CA GLU A 70 2.60 -16.99 -2.80
C GLU A 70 1.77 -16.22 -3.84
N PHE A 71 1.06 -15.19 -3.37
CA PHE A 71 0.30 -14.29 -4.22
C PHE A 71 1.21 -13.43 -5.10
N THR A 72 2.31 -12.92 -4.54
CA THR A 72 3.29 -12.12 -5.28
C THR A 72 3.98 -12.95 -6.37
N ASP A 73 4.27 -14.22 -6.10
CA ASP A 73 4.84 -15.16 -7.08
C ASP A 73 3.84 -15.51 -8.20
N SER A 74 2.56 -15.68 -7.86
CA SER A 74 1.51 -15.97 -8.85
C SER A 74 1.29 -14.81 -9.84
N TYR A 75 1.66 -13.59 -9.46
CA TYR A 75 1.61 -12.39 -10.30
C TYR A 75 3.00 -11.96 -10.81
N ALA A 76 4.00 -12.86 -10.77
CA ALA A 76 5.34 -12.58 -11.32
C ALA A 76 5.31 -12.22 -12.81
N TRP A 77 4.39 -12.80 -13.58
CA TRP A 77 4.18 -12.45 -14.99
C TRP A 77 3.69 -11.01 -15.18
N LEU A 78 2.97 -10.44 -14.21
CA LEU A 78 2.58 -9.03 -14.21
C LEU A 78 3.83 -8.13 -14.13
N ARG A 79 4.83 -8.56 -13.35
CA ARG A 79 6.13 -7.87 -13.20
C ARG A 79 7.03 -7.99 -14.42
N GLU A 80 6.69 -8.79 -15.42
CA GLU A 80 7.41 -8.74 -16.71
C GLU A 80 7.16 -7.42 -17.45
N ASN A 81 6.04 -6.75 -17.17
CA ASN A 81 5.79 -5.43 -17.72
C ASN A 81 6.54 -4.36 -16.89
N PRO A 82 7.48 -3.60 -17.49
CA PRO A 82 8.26 -2.60 -16.75
C PRO A 82 7.40 -1.51 -16.09
N LEU A 83 6.22 -1.22 -16.63
CA LEU A 83 5.29 -0.24 -16.07
C LEU A 83 4.65 -0.77 -14.79
N VAL A 84 4.21 -2.03 -14.83
CA VAL A 84 3.59 -2.71 -13.69
C VAL A 84 4.62 -2.96 -12.60
N ASP A 85 5.84 -3.38 -12.94
CA ASP A 85 6.91 -3.60 -11.97
C ASP A 85 7.26 -2.31 -11.20
N GLN A 86 7.38 -1.18 -11.92
CA GLN A 86 7.59 0.13 -11.32
C GLN A 86 6.40 0.56 -10.46
N TYR A 87 5.16 0.29 -10.88
CA TYR A 87 3.96 0.59 -10.09
C TYR A 87 3.93 -0.24 -8.80
N LEU A 88 4.09 -1.56 -8.88
CA LEU A 88 4.08 -2.46 -7.74
C LEU A 88 5.24 -2.15 -6.77
N SER A 89 6.42 -1.80 -7.29
CA SER A 89 7.55 -1.36 -6.47
C SER A 89 7.25 -0.05 -5.73
N ALA A 90 6.62 0.93 -6.40
CA ALA A 90 6.22 2.18 -5.76
C ALA A 90 5.09 1.98 -4.74
N GLU A 91 4.12 1.10 -5.03
CA GLU A 91 3.06 0.73 -4.11
C GLU A 91 3.62 0.03 -2.87
N LEU A 92 4.53 -0.92 -3.03
CA LEU A 92 5.18 -1.60 -1.93
C LEU A 92 6.00 -0.63 -1.05
N ALA A 93 6.72 0.31 -1.67
CA ALA A 93 7.45 1.34 -0.93
C ALA A 93 6.49 2.24 -0.13
N PHE A 94 5.33 2.58 -0.69
CA PHE A 94 4.29 3.34 0.01
C PHE A 94 3.66 2.53 1.17
N CYS A 95 3.34 1.25 0.96
CA CYS A 95 2.83 0.37 2.02
C CYS A 95 3.82 0.25 3.18
N ARG A 96 5.12 0.10 2.89
CA ARG A 96 6.17 0.09 3.92
C ARG A 96 6.22 1.40 4.70
N LEU A 97 6.16 2.55 4.02
CA LEU A 97 6.10 3.85 4.69
C LEU A 97 4.93 3.95 5.69
N ILE A 98 3.75 3.45 5.31
CA ILE A 98 2.59 3.45 6.20
C ILE A 98 2.76 2.45 7.36
N GLN A 99 3.33 1.27 7.09
CA GLN A 99 3.66 0.30 8.13
C GLN A 99 4.67 0.87 9.12
N ASP A 100 5.78 1.44 8.66
CA ASP A 100 6.81 2.07 9.50
C ASP A 100 6.20 3.18 10.38
N VAL A 101 5.29 3.99 9.83
CA VAL A 101 4.55 5.00 10.60
C VAL A 101 3.66 4.36 11.66
N GLY A 102 2.94 3.28 11.33
CA GLY A 102 2.08 2.56 12.26
C GLY A 102 2.87 1.86 13.37
N ASP A 103 4.00 1.24 13.02
CA ASP A 103 4.92 0.58 13.93
C ASP A 103 5.53 1.61 14.87
N GLU A 104 6.06 2.73 14.37
CA GLU A 104 6.60 3.82 15.20
C GLU A 104 5.55 4.36 16.18
N LEU A 105 4.30 4.55 15.73
CA LEU A 105 3.20 4.97 16.61
C LEU A 105 2.91 3.93 17.71
N THR A 106 2.97 2.65 17.37
CA THR A 106 2.70 1.54 18.31
C THR A 106 3.84 1.37 19.31
N ASP A 107 5.09 1.42 18.84
CA ASP A 107 6.32 1.32 19.64
C ASP A 107 6.43 2.47 20.63
N GLN A 108 6.16 3.72 20.19
CA GLN A 108 6.17 4.88 21.08
C GLN A 108 5.08 4.83 22.15
N LEU A 109 3.94 4.22 21.84
CA LEU A 109 2.85 4.02 22.80
C LEU A 109 3.05 2.79 23.70
N ARG A 110 4.10 2.00 23.47
CA ARG A 110 4.45 0.77 24.21
C ARG A 110 3.26 -0.19 24.33
N PHE A 111 2.63 -0.49 23.20
CA PHE A 111 1.70 -1.62 23.13
C PHE A 111 2.44 -2.97 23.07
#